data_AF-A0A0G1C669-F1
#
_entry.id   AF-A0A0G1C669-F1
#
_cell.length_a   1.000
_cell.length_b   1.000
_cell.length_c   1.000
_cell.angle_alpha   90.00
_cell.angle_beta   90.00
_cell.angle_gamma   90.00
#
_symmetry.space_group_name_H-M   'P 1'
#
loop_
_entity.id
_entity.type
_entity.pdbx_description
1 polymer ?
#
loop_
_entity_poly.entity_id
_entity_poly.type
_entity_poly.pdbx_seq_one_letter_code
_entity_poly.pdbx_strand_id
1 'polypeptide(L)'
;MKLTDPITTVSGVGTIMAGKLAKLGITSVFDLLYHLPFRYEDRRQISLARTVQVGETVTLVGHISAVKNIFTKNGKRLQEAVFTDSSGSLSVIWFNQTFLSRVFTAGDPVSLYGKVDFFSRKPTLISPQYEKISGIAGNEGIGHLQMVKI
;
A
#
# COMPACT_ATOMS: atom_id res chain seq x y z
N MET A 1 -26.79 19.98 -0.64
CA MET A 1 -25.62 20.05 -1.54
C MET A 1 -26.10 19.99 -2.97
N LYS A 2 -25.70 20.97 -3.77
CA LYS A 2 -25.85 21.01 -5.22
C LYS A 2 -24.49 20.72 -5.86
N LEU A 3 -24.49 20.22 -7.09
CA LEU A 3 -23.26 19.90 -7.83
C LEU A 3 -22.37 21.12 -8.08
N THR A 4 -22.97 22.31 -8.13
CA THR A 4 -22.29 23.59 -8.31
C THR A 4 -21.72 24.17 -7.02
N ASP A 5 -21.98 23.55 -5.86
CA ASP A 5 -21.50 24.08 -4.59
C ASP A 5 -19.96 24.01 -4.55
N PRO A 6 -19.29 24.97 -3.89
CA PRO A 6 -17.85 24.94 -3.70
C PRO A 6 -17.41 23.68 -2.96
N ILE A 7 -16.22 23.19 -3.29
CA ILE A 7 -15.66 21.97 -2.70
C ILE A 7 -15.49 22.04 -1.17
N THR A 8 -15.42 23.25 -0.61
CA THR A 8 -15.35 23.51 0.83
C THR A 8 -16.63 23.16 1.60
N THR A 9 -17.75 22.97 0.90
CA THR A 9 -19.01 22.52 1.51
C THR A 9 -19.02 21.03 1.83
N VAL A 10 -18.07 20.26 1.27
CA VAL A 10 -17.93 18.82 1.51
C VAL A 10 -17.28 18.58 2.87
N SER A 11 -17.92 17.77 3.70
CA SER A 11 -17.37 17.32 4.98
C SER A 11 -16.02 16.61 4.76
N GLY A 12 -14.96 17.09 5.44
CA GLY A 12 -13.60 16.58 5.29
C GLY A 12 -12.70 17.40 4.35
N VAL A 13 -13.25 18.37 3.60
CA VAL A 13 -12.47 19.31 2.79
C VAL A 13 -12.26 20.62 3.57
N GLY A 14 -11.17 20.68 4.35
CA GLY A 14 -10.68 21.91 4.95
C GLY A 14 -9.95 22.83 3.96
N THR A 15 -9.57 24.03 4.39
CA THR A 15 -8.86 25.03 3.56
C THR A 15 -7.58 24.50 2.91
N ILE A 16 -6.82 23.67 3.64
CA ILE A 16 -5.59 23.03 3.15
C ILE A 16 -5.91 22.05 2.01
N MET A 17 -6.95 21.23 2.18
CA MET A 17 -7.36 20.24 1.19
C MET A 17 -7.96 20.93 -0.04
N ALA A 18 -8.78 21.96 0.18
CA ALA A 18 -9.33 22.81 -0.88
C ALA A 18 -8.21 23.47 -1.71
N GLY A 19 -7.15 23.96 -1.08
CA GLY A 19 -5.99 24.49 -1.79
C GLY A 19 -5.23 23.45 -2.63
N LYS A 20 -5.14 22.19 -2.17
CA LYS A 20 -4.58 21.10 -2.97
C LYS A 20 -5.48 20.71 -4.14
N LEU A 21 -6.79 20.64 -3.92
CA LEU A 21 -7.79 20.34 -4.95
C LEU A 21 -7.84 21.44 -6.02
N ALA A 22 -7.74 22.71 -5.62
CA ALA A 22 -7.69 23.83 -6.55
C ALA A 22 -6.47 23.77 -7.48
N LYS A 23 -5.31 23.28 -7.00
CA LYS A 23 -4.13 23.04 -7.86
C LYS A 23 -4.35 21.93 -8.90
N LEU A 24 -5.28 21.01 -8.63
CA LEU A 24 -5.71 19.98 -9.57
C LEU A 24 -6.88 20.44 -10.46
N GLY A 25 -7.30 21.72 -10.36
CA GLY A 25 -8.44 22.27 -11.10
C GLY A 25 -9.80 21.94 -10.51
N ILE A 26 -9.86 21.36 -9.30
CA ILE A 26 -11.10 20.92 -8.66
C ILE A 26 -11.59 22.02 -7.71
N THR A 27 -12.67 22.70 -8.09
CA THR A 27 -13.22 23.83 -7.32
C THR A 27 -14.66 23.61 -6.85
N SER A 28 -15.40 22.77 -7.55
CA SER A 28 -16.79 22.43 -7.25
C SER A 28 -16.97 20.95 -6.90
N VAL A 29 -18.12 20.60 -6.31
CA VAL A 29 -18.52 19.20 -6.07
C VAL A 29 -18.58 18.42 -7.38
N PHE A 30 -19.02 19.05 -8.48
CA PHE A 30 -19.03 18.46 -9.81
C PHE A 30 -17.61 18.04 -10.25
N ASP A 31 -16.63 18.94 -10.16
CA ASP A 31 -15.26 18.65 -10.58
C ASP A 31 -14.67 17.48 -9.81
N LEU A 32 -14.99 17.37 -8.50
CA LEU A 32 -14.53 16.27 -7.68
C LEU A 32 -15.12 14.93 -8.11
N LEU A 33 -16.43 14.89 -8.43
CA LEU A 33 -17.12 13.66 -8.85
C LEU A 33 -16.65 13.18 -10.22
N TYR A 34 -16.32 14.12 -11.12
CA TYR A 34 -15.82 13.83 -12.47
C TYR A 34 -14.30 13.74 -12.55
N HIS A 35 -13.58 13.90 -11.44
CA HIS A 35 -12.16 13.61 -11.37
C HIS A 35 -11.93 12.09 -11.29
N LEU A 36 -12.04 11.44 -12.44
CA LEU A 36 -11.83 10.02 -12.59
C LEU A 36 -10.37 9.66 -12.25
N PRO A 37 -10.15 8.49 -11.64
CA PRO A 37 -8.80 8.03 -11.32
C PRO A 37 -7.98 7.83 -12.60
N PHE A 38 -6.71 8.20 -12.52
CA PHE A 38 -5.78 8.10 -13.65
C PHE A 38 -5.49 6.64 -14.03
N ARG A 39 -5.42 5.76 -13.03
CA ARG A 39 -5.18 4.32 -13.23
C ARG A 39 -5.97 3.49 -12.23
N TYR A 40 -6.47 2.36 -12.73
CA TYR A 40 -7.01 1.29 -11.91
C TYR A 40 -5.94 0.21 -11.74
N GLU A 41 -5.61 -0.14 -10.50
CA GLU A 41 -4.76 -1.28 -10.18
C GLU A 41 -5.63 -2.44 -9.69
N ASP A 42 -5.62 -3.55 -10.42
CA ASP A 42 -6.31 -4.77 -10.01
C ASP A 42 -5.45 -5.55 -9.01
N ARG A 43 -5.86 -5.54 -7.75
CA ARG A 43 -5.19 -6.25 -6.65
C ARG A 43 -5.86 -7.57 -6.28
N ARG A 44 -6.82 -8.05 -7.08
CA ARG A 44 -7.53 -9.31 -6.82
C ARG A 44 -6.67 -10.54 -7.09
N GLN A 45 -5.63 -10.39 -7.91
CA GLN A 45 -4.72 -11.49 -8.24
C GLN A 45 -3.70 -11.69 -7.13
N ILE A 46 -4.03 -12.60 -6.21
CA ILE A 46 -3.14 -13.02 -5.13
C ILE A 46 -2.13 -14.03 -5.70
N SER A 47 -0.87 -13.70 -5.59
CA SER A 47 0.26 -14.58 -5.92
C SER A 47 0.76 -15.31 -4.68
N LEU A 48 1.40 -16.45 -4.88
CA LEU A 48 2.07 -17.20 -3.81
C LEU A 48 3.52 -16.73 -3.67
N ALA A 49 4.02 -16.61 -2.45
CA ALA A 49 5.39 -16.18 -2.16
C ALA A 49 6.43 -17.06 -2.86
N ARG A 50 6.15 -18.35 -3.09
CA ARG A 50 7.06 -19.27 -3.79
C ARG A 50 7.10 -19.05 -5.32
N THR A 51 6.06 -18.49 -5.91
CA THR A 51 5.93 -18.37 -7.39
C THR A 51 6.32 -16.99 -7.91
N VAL A 52 6.55 -16.01 -7.03
CA VAL A 52 6.91 -14.65 -7.43
C VAL A 52 8.23 -14.61 -8.18
N GLN A 53 8.28 -13.84 -9.26
CA GLN A 53 9.52 -13.59 -9.99
C GLN A 53 10.01 -12.16 -9.78
N VAL A 54 11.33 -11.99 -9.88
CA VAL A 54 11.93 -10.66 -9.82
C VAL A 54 11.52 -9.85 -11.04
N GLY A 55 11.10 -8.61 -10.81
CA GLY A 55 10.61 -7.69 -11.84
C GLY A 55 9.09 -7.57 -11.88
N GLU A 56 8.36 -8.51 -11.28
CA GLU A 56 6.90 -8.53 -11.28
C GLU A 56 6.30 -7.68 -10.17
N THR A 57 5.10 -7.15 -10.42
CA THR A 57 4.26 -6.54 -9.38
C THR A 57 3.20 -7.54 -8.95
N VAL A 58 3.16 -7.84 -7.67
CA VAL A 58 2.36 -8.94 -7.12
C VAL A 58 1.57 -8.47 -5.89
N THR A 59 0.43 -9.11 -5.67
CA THR A 59 -0.31 -9.03 -4.41
C THR A 59 -0.05 -10.30 -3.61
N LEU A 60 0.38 -10.19 -2.36
CA LEU A 60 0.64 -11.30 -1.46
C LEU A 60 -0.24 -11.18 -0.21
N VAL A 61 -0.82 -12.29 0.23
CA VAL A 61 -1.69 -12.33 1.41
C VAL A 61 -1.22 -13.44 2.34
N GLY A 62 -0.96 -13.08 3.59
CA GLY A 62 -0.32 -13.97 4.55
C GLY A 62 -0.11 -13.27 5.87
N HIS A 63 0.95 -13.63 6.58
CA HIS A 63 1.28 -13.04 7.87
C HIS A 63 2.73 -12.56 7.90
N ILE A 64 3.00 -11.56 8.74
CA ILE A 64 4.37 -11.13 9.02
C ILE A 64 4.93 -12.02 10.12
N SER A 65 6.03 -12.72 9.86
CA SER A 65 6.68 -13.60 10.84
C SER A 65 7.75 -12.90 11.66
N ALA A 66 8.44 -11.90 11.09
CA ALA A 66 9.47 -11.13 11.79
C ALA A 66 9.56 -9.71 11.25
N VAL A 67 9.95 -8.76 12.11
CA VAL A 67 10.09 -7.34 11.78
C VAL A 67 11.36 -6.81 12.44
N LYS A 68 12.26 -6.22 11.66
CA LYS A 68 13.55 -5.70 12.13
C LYS A 68 13.83 -4.32 11.56
N ASN A 69 14.20 -3.39 12.43
CA ASN A 69 14.69 -2.09 12.02
C ASN A 69 16.20 -2.14 11.85
N ILE A 70 16.68 -1.74 10.68
CA ILE A 70 18.10 -1.74 10.31
C ILE A 70 18.53 -0.29 10.07
N PHE A 71 19.48 0.15 10.87
CA PHE A 71 20.15 1.43 10.70
C PHE A 71 21.42 1.21 9.89
N THR A 72 21.44 1.72 8.65
CA THR A 72 22.63 1.62 7.79
C THR A 72 23.63 2.70 8.19
N LYS A 73 24.94 2.42 8.06
CA LYS A 73 26.03 3.36 8.36
C LYS A 73 25.92 4.71 7.64
N ASN A 74 25.23 4.74 6.50
CA ASN A 74 25.00 5.96 5.71
C ASN A 74 23.74 6.74 6.13
N GLY A 75 23.20 6.51 7.33
CA GLY A 75 22.01 7.20 7.85
C GLY A 75 20.67 6.74 7.25
N LYS A 76 20.70 5.82 6.27
CA LYS A 76 19.49 5.22 5.69
C LYS A 76 18.83 4.27 6.69
N ARG A 77 17.54 4.48 6.93
CA ARG A 77 16.72 3.64 7.81
C ARG A 77 15.98 2.63 6.94
N LEU A 78 16.19 1.36 7.20
CA LEU A 78 15.57 0.26 6.47
C LEU A 78 14.71 -0.54 7.44
N GLN A 79 13.45 -0.71 7.12
CA GLN A 79 12.60 -1.64 7.83
C GLN A 79 12.55 -2.94 7.03
N GLU A 80 13.12 -4.02 7.58
CA GLU A 80 13.04 -5.35 7.01
C GLU A 80 11.92 -6.13 7.74
N ALA A 81 11.11 -6.86 6.99
CA ALA A 81 10.18 -7.84 7.53
C ALA A 81 10.26 -9.13 6.74
N VAL A 82 9.84 -10.22 7.37
CA VAL A 82 9.65 -11.51 6.71
C VAL A 82 8.15 -11.73 6.59
N PHE A 83 7.67 -11.80 5.35
CA PHE A 83 6.32 -12.22 5.02
C PHE A 83 6.31 -13.73 4.87
N THR A 84 5.26 -14.40 5.35
CA THR A 84 5.09 -15.84 5.22
C THR A 84 3.64 -16.16 4.84
N ASP A 85 3.48 -17.04 3.86
CA ASP A 85 2.21 -17.58 3.44
C ASP A 85 2.22 -19.11 3.51
N SER A 86 1.23 -19.78 2.90
CA SER A 86 1.16 -21.24 2.84
C SER A 86 2.22 -21.88 1.94
N SER A 87 2.86 -21.10 1.05
CA SER A 87 3.80 -21.57 0.04
C SER A 87 5.26 -21.38 0.44
N GLY A 88 5.56 -20.37 1.26
CA GLY A 88 6.92 -20.05 1.71
C GLY A 88 7.03 -18.68 2.37
N SER A 89 8.25 -18.16 2.41
CA SER A 89 8.58 -16.87 3.01
C SER A 89 9.28 -15.95 2.00
N LEU A 90 8.99 -14.65 2.09
CA LEU A 90 9.59 -13.61 1.25
C LEU A 90 10.10 -12.45 2.12
N SER A 91 11.28 -11.93 1.80
CA SER A 91 11.79 -10.71 2.44
C SER A 91 11.02 -9.49 1.94
N VAL A 92 10.69 -8.57 2.83
CA VAL A 92 10.00 -7.33 2.53
C VAL A 92 10.79 -6.18 3.13
N ILE A 93 10.99 -5.12 2.35
CA ILE A 93 11.72 -3.95 2.84
C ILE A 93 10.94 -2.65 2.62
N TRP A 94 11.05 -1.73 3.56
CA TRP A 94 10.61 -0.35 3.40
C TRP A 94 11.73 0.62 3.72
N PHE A 95 11.96 1.59 2.83
CA PHE A 95 12.95 2.64 3.04
C PHE A 95 12.35 3.81 3.82
N ASN A 96 13.07 4.30 4.83
CA ASN A 96 12.74 5.48 5.64
C ASN A 96 11.39 5.42 6.38
N GLN A 97 10.80 4.23 6.55
CA GLN A 97 9.50 4.04 7.23
C GLN A 97 9.67 3.31 8.56
N THR A 98 10.40 3.90 9.51
CA THR A 98 10.67 3.26 10.81
C THR A 98 9.46 3.06 11.71
N PHE A 99 8.34 3.74 11.43
CA PHE A 99 7.11 3.57 12.20
C PHE A 99 6.47 2.20 11.99
N LEU A 100 6.77 1.53 10.86
CA LEU A 100 6.21 0.22 10.53
C LEU A 100 6.56 -0.88 11.53
N SER A 101 7.69 -0.75 12.24
CA SER A 101 8.03 -1.69 13.32
C SER A 101 7.06 -1.63 14.50
N ARG A 102 6.25 -0.57 14.62
CA ARG A 102 5.18 -0.44 15.61
C ARG A 102 3.81 -0.79 15.05
N VAL A 103 3.66 -0.75 13.74
CA VAL A 103 2.40 -1.08 13.04
C VAL A 103 2.23 -2.59 12.89
N PHE A 104 3.33 -3.30 12.64
CA PHE A 104 3.33 -4.73 12.44
C PHE A 104 3.91 -5.47 13.65
N THR A 105 3.18 -6.49 14.07
CA THR A 105 3.61 -7.48 15.06
C THR A 105 3.74 -8.84 14.38
N ALA A 106 4.61 -9.71 14.90
CA ALA A 106 4.70 -11.09 14.42
C ALA A 106 3.34 -11.79 14.56
N GLY A 107 2.89 -12.46 13.51
CA GLY A 107 1.59 -13.11 13.40
C GLY A 107 0.48 -12.24 12.82
N ASP A 108 0.70 -10.94 12.61
CA ASP A 108 -0.31 -10.07 12.01
C ASP A 108 -0.61 -10.52 10.58
N PRO A 109 -1.89 -10.77 10.23
CA PRO A 109 -2.27 -11.07 8.85
C PRO A 109 -2.32 -9.77 8.04
N VAL A 110 -1.71 -9.78 6.86
CA VAL A 110 -1.51 -8.59 6.02
C VAL A 110 -1.63 -8.94 4.54
N SER A 111 -2.15 -7.99 3.78
CA SER A 111 -2.06 -7.95 2.32
C SER A 111 -0.95 -6.97 1.91
N LEU A 112 -0.03 -7.42 1.08
CA LEU A 112 1.06 -6.62 0.53
C LEU A 112 0.92 -6.52 -0.97
N TYR A 113 1.09 -5.32 -1.52
CA TYR A 113 1.11 -5.09 -2.96
C TYR A 113 2.35 -4.29 -3.33
N GLY A 114 3.17 -4.83 -4.23
CA GLY A 114 4.37 -4.14 -4.65
C GLY A 114 5.19 -4.91 -5.66
N LYS A 115 6.34 -4.32 -6.01
CA LYS A 115 7.27 -4.91 -6.96
C LYS A 115 8.31 -5.76 -6.25
N VAL A 116 8.54 -6.97 -6.76
CA VAL A 116 9.63 -7.84 -6.32
C VAL A 116 10.90 -7.45 -7.07
N ASP A 117 11.98 -7.22 -6.33
CA ASP A 117 13.29 -6.89 -6.87
C ASP A 117 14.40 -7.60 -6.08
N PHE A 118 15.64 -7.52 -6.54
CA PHE A 118 16.78 -8.01 -5.76
C PHE A 118 17.22 -6.98 -4.73
N PHE A 119 17.22 -7.38 -3.46
CA PHE A 119 17.89 -6.65 -2.40
C PHE A 119 18.87 -7.58 -1.66
N SER A 120 20.12 -7.15 -1.52
CA SER A 120 21.18 -7.97 -0.91
C SER A 120 21.29 -9.39 -1.49
N ARG A 121 21.15 -9.50 -2.83
CA ARG A 121 21.15 -10.77 -3.60
C ARG A 121 20.00 -11.74 -3.29
N LYS A 122 18.91 -11.26 -2.67
CA LYS A 122 17.70 -12.06 -2.41
C LYS A 122 16.47 -11.41 -3.04
N PRO A 123 15.53 -12.19 -3.61
CA PRO A 123 14.23 -11.68 -4.02
C PRO A 123 13.52 -11.04 -2.82
N THR A 124 13.15 -9.78 -2.97
CA THR A 124 12.63 -8.94 -1.89
C THR A 124 11.52 -8.06 -2.45
N LEU A 125 10.42 -7.96 -1.72
CA LEU A 125 9.34 -7.02 -2.03
C LEU A 125 9.74 -5.62 -1.56
N ILE A 126 9.91 -4.67 -2.48
CA ILE A 126 10.46 -3.34 -2.18
C ILE A 126 9.34 -2.31 -2.01
N SER A 127 9.36 -1.64 -0.86
CA SER A 127 8.43 -0.60 -0.43
C SER A 127 6.97 -0.89 -0.81
N PRO A 128 6.44 -2.10 -0.52
CA PRO A 128 5.08 -2.42 -0.90
C PRO A 128 4.08 -1.57 -0.12
N GLN A 129 2.93 -1.36 -0.73
CA GLN A 129 1.74 -0.95 -0.01
C GLN A 129 1.26 -2.10 0.86
N TYR A 130 0.74 -1.78 2.04
CA TYR A 130 0.29 -2.77 3.00
C TYR A 130 -1.12 -2.44 3.48
N GLU A 131 -1.85 -3.49 3.82
CA GLU A 131 -3.16 -3.42 4.43
C GLU A 131 -3.25 -4.50 5.51
N LYS A 132 -3.59 -4.11 6.74
CA LYS A 132 -3.83 -5.08 7.82
C LYS A 132 -5.22 -5.66 7.63
N ILE A 133 -5.33 -6.98 7.57
CA ILE A 133 -6.60 -7.67 7.41
C ILE A 133 -7.05 -8.21 8.77
N SER A 134 -8.36 -8.23 9.05
CA SER A 134 -8.89 -8.70 10.34
C SER A 134 -9.07 -10.23 10.39
N GLY A 135 -8.91 -10.92 9.25
CA GLY A 135 -8.96 -12.37 9.14
C GLY A 135 -8.59 -12.83 7.73
N ILE A 136 -8.06 -14.05 7.61
CA ILE A 136 -7.73 -14.69 6.32
C ILE A 136 -8.98 -15.42 5.74
N ALA A 137 -10.08 -15.46 6.49
CA ALA A 137 -11.31 -16.13 6.10
C ALA A 137 -12.21 -15.19 5.27
N GLY A 138 -12.40 -15.54 4.01
CA GLY A 138 -13.41 -14.94 3.13
C GLY A 138 -12.84 -13.86 2.22
N ASN A 139 -13.01 -14.09 0.92
CA ASN A 139 -12.65 -13.23 -0.22
C ASN A 139 -13.37 -11.85 -0.23
N GLU A 140 -13.94 -11.40 0.89
CA GLU A 140 -14.88 -10.28 0.97
C GLU A 140 -14.21 -8.92 1.26
N GLY A 141 -12.89 -8.91 1.51
CA GLY A 141 -12.11 -7.68 1.71
C GLY A 141 -10.68 -7.75 1.18
N ILE A 142 -10.34 -8.79 0.41
CA ILE A 142 -8.96 -9.09 0.01
C ILE A 142 -8.83 -8.82 -1.50
N GLY A 143 -8.49 -7.57 -1.86
CA GLY A 143 -8.32 -7.17 -3.25
C GLY A 143 -9.35 -6.14 -3.71
N HIS A 144 -9.30 -4.96 -3.11
CA HIS A 144 -10.01 -3.80 -3.65
C HIS A 144 -9.25 -3.25 -4.87
N LEU A 145 -10.00 -2.83 -5.90
CA LEU A 145 -9.46 -1.96 -6.95
C LEU A 145 -9.00 -0.68 -6.27
N GLN A 146 -7.69 -0.48 -6.16
CA GLN A 146 -7.19 0.80 -5.71
C GLN A 146 -7.17 1.77 -6.87
N MET A 147 -7.91 2.85 -6.68
CA MET A 147 -7.90 4.00 -7.57
C MET A 147 -6.63 4.80 -7.30
N VAL A 148 -5.75 4.87 -8.29
CA VAL A 148 -4.60 5.78 -8.22
C VAL A 148 -5.10 7.19 -8.58
N LYS A 149 -5.12 8.07 -7.59
CA LYS A 149 -5.42 9.49 -7.74
C LYS A 149 -4.12 10.29 -7.79
N ILE A 150 -4.15 11.39 -8.54
CA ILE A 150 -3.01 12.30 -8.78
C ILE A 150 -2.66 13.07 -7.51
#